data_AF-A0AAW9KJG7-F1
#
_entry.id   AF-A0AAW9KJG7-F1
#
_cell.length_a   1.000
_cell.length_b   1.000
_cell.length_c   1.000
_cell.angle_alpha   90.00
_cell.angle_beta   90.00
_cell.angle_gamma   90.00
#
_symmetry.space_group_name_H-M   'P 1'
#
loop_
_entity.id
_entity.type
_entity.pdbx_description
1 polymer ?
#
loop_
_entity_poly.entity_id
_entity_poly.type
_entity_poly.pdbx_seq_one_letter_code
_entity_poly.pdbx_strand_id
1 'polypeptide(L)'
;KNLLLKGYIKGVIGLAPNLFYGTSIPACGLILDKENARARKGVFVIDASKDFKKDGNKNRLREQDVQKMIDTFNASKEIPYYSKMVSLEEISANDYNLNIPRYIATKQESEKDLFALINSHKASYLPKNEIEAYAPYFQVFKELKNTLFKKSDKEGYYALKTECENIKELIIQSSEFQTFHASVLSAFDRLDLFETFNHLEPGFNPKTLIESVCSKVLYEFEKIEILDKYGVYQLFKDYYNEVLQDDWFLLSFNGFISAKELRKLNPLKDKKANYLEEPDFVIQKTYYKSDLIPKHLIKQRFFEKEAKELEELENALNEKEANFEEFIEEHSNEEGLFYELKINESVLKKELKNATDLEDEKILKTALEWLEAKNKALKMKNKAHEELELKAFHQYKNLELGEIKDLIIKDKWLKSLKNALENKILKRINAFTSALNEIISSYSNSLLELDKEVKESESKVLEHLKDLGLMG
;
A
#
# COMPACT_ATOMS: atom_id res chain seq x y z
N LYS A 1 -42.52 12.44 -9.20
CA LYS A 1 -43.88 11.85 -9.09
C LYS A 1 -44.31 11.00 -10.29
N ASN A 2 -44.58 11.56 -11.49
CA ASN A 2 -45.15 10.78 -12.61
C ASN A 2 -44.35 9.53 -13.04
N LEU A 3 -43.01 9.61 -13.05
CA LEU A 3 -42.15 8.46 -13.37
C LEU A 3 -42.21 7.35 -12.30
N LEU A 4 -42.41 7.72 -11.03
CA LEU A 4 -42.57 6.79 -9.92
C LEU A 4 -43.91 6.07 -10.00
N LEU A 5 -45.00 6.80 -10.27
CA LEU A 5 -46.34 6.22 -10.40
C LEU A 5 -46.47 5.28 -11.61
N LYS A 6 -45.70 5.53 -12.67
CA LYS A 6 -45.58 4.61 -13.81
C LYS A 6 -44.65 3.42 -13.53
N GLY A 7 -44.00 3.40 -12.37
CA GLY A 7 -43.02 2.38 -11.98
C GLY A 7 -41.75 2.39 -12.82
N TYR A 8 -41.41 3.48 -13.52
CA TYR A 8 -40.27 3.51 -14.44
C TYR A 8 -38.92 3.64 -13.74
N ILE A 9 -38.90 4.23 -12.54
CA ILE A 9 -37.67 4.33 -11.75
C ILE A 9 -37.47 2.99 -11.05
N LYS A 10 -36.39 2.29 -11.39
CA LYS A 10 -35.99 1.01 -10.77
C LYS A 10 -35.14 1.25 -9.52
N GLY A 11 -34.29 2.27 -9.59
CA GLY A 11 -33.42 2.61 -8.47
C GLY A 11 -32.71 3.95 -8.60
N VAL A 12 -32.10 4.34 -7.49
CA VAL A 12 -31.33 5.58 -7.33
C VAL A 12 -30.01 5.22 -6.65
N ILE A 13 -28.89 5.63 -7.24
CA ILE A 13 -27.55 5.42 -6.69
C ILE A 13 -26.94 6.78 -6.41
N GLY A 14 -26.74 7.13 -5.15
CA GLY A 14 -26.01 8.33 -4.73
C GLY A 14 -24.52 8.12 -4.87
N LEU A 15 -23.84 9.02 -5.57
CA LEU A 15 -22.40 8.95 -5.79
C LEU A 15 -21.66 9.91 -4.86
N ALA A 16 -20.37 9.69 -4.71
CA ALA A 16 -19.49 10.56 -3.95
C ALA A 16 -19.53 12.03 -4.45
N PRO A 17 -19.35 13.02 -3.56
CA PRO A 17 -19.12 14.40 -3.96
C PRO A 17 -17.81 14.53 -4.77
N ASN A 18 -17.59 15.68 -5.41
CA ASN A 18 -16.31 16.03 -6.05
C ASN A 18 -15.81 15.04 -7.14
N LEU A 19 -16.69 14.27 -7.78
CA LEU A 19 -16.31 13.36 -8.88
C LEU A 19 -16.09 14.07 -10.21
N PHE A 20 -16.83 15.16 -10.48
CA PHE A 20 -16.83 15.83 -11.77
C PHE A 20 -15.99 17.10 -11.79
N TYR A 21 -15.44 17.45 -12.95
CA TYR A 21 -14.83 18.75 -13.17
C TYR A 21 -15.92 19.85 -13.18
N GLY A 22 -15.61 21.01 -12.62
CA GLY A 22 -16.52 22.17 -12.60
C GLY A 22 -17.57 22.20 -11.49
N THR A 23 -17.76 21.14 -10.71
CA THR A 23 -18.66 21.16 -9.54
C THR A 23 -18.17 20.26 -8.40
N SER A 24 -18.54 20.60 -7.17
CA SER A 24 -18.32 19.78 -5.97
C SER A 24 -19.55 18.99 -5.55
N ILE A 25 -20.69 19.28 -6.16
CA ILE A 25 -22.00 18.73 -5.78
C ILE A 25 -22.03 17.22 -6.05
N PRO A 26 -22.54 16.40 -5.11
CA PRO A 26 -22.79 14.97 -5.35
C PRO A 26 -23.74 14.76 -6.52
N ALA A 27 -23.44 13.76 -7.35
CA ALA A 27 -24.35 13.31 -8.39
C ALA A 27 -25.11 12.06 -7.95
N CYS A 28 -26.17 11.71 -8.67
CA CYS A 28 -26.82 10.41 -8.55
C CYS A 28 -27.03 9.77 -9.92
N GLY A 29 -26.96 8.44 -9.96
CA GLY A 29 -27.44 7.64 -11.08
C GLY A 29 -28.91 7.34 -10.90
N LEU A 30 -29.74 7.70 -11.88
CA LEU A 30 -31.16 7.34 -11.92
C LEU A 30 -31.36 6.18 -12.90
N ILE A 31 -31.77 5.02 -12.39
CA ILE A 31 -31.90 3.82 -13.21
C ILE A 31 -33.36 3.71 -13.65
N LEU A 32 -33.58 3.86 -14.95
CA LEU A 32 -34.90 3.75 -15.57
C LEU A 32 -35.03 2.41 -16.27
N ASP A 33 -36.10 1.68 -15.94
CA ASP A 33 -36.39 0.38 -16.52
C ASP A 33 -37.90 0.21 -16.64
N LYS A 34 -38.37 0.03 -17.88
CA LYS A 34 -39.79 -0.19 -18.19
C LYS A 34 -40.20 -1.65 -18.04
N GLU A 35 -39.24 -2.57 -17.99
CA GLU A 35 -39.51 -3.98 -17.78
C GLU A 35 -40.16 -4.18 -16.40
N ASN A 36 -41.30 -4.88 -16.38
CA ASN A 36 -42.10 -5.15 -15.17
C ASN A 36 -42.50 -3.89 -14.37
N ALA A 37 -42.48 -2.70 -14.98
CA ALA A 37 -42.73 -1.43 -14.30
C ALA A 37 -44.09 -1.39 -13.58
N ARG A 38 -45.14 -1.99 -14.16
CA ARG A 38 -46.47 -2.06 -13.53
C ARG A 38 -46.53 -2.92 -12.27
N ALA A 39 -45.61 -3.86 -12.10
CA ALA A 39 -45.52 -4.73 -10.93
C ALA A 39 -44.55 -4.18 -9.86
N ARG A 40 -43.83 -3.09 -10.16
CA ARG A 40 -42.81 -2.53 -9.27
C ARG A 40 -43.45 -1.80 -8.11
N LYS A 41 -43.12 -2.22 -6.88
CA LYS A 41 -43.69 -1.70 -5.63
C LYS A 41 -42.81 -0.66 -4.92
N GLY A 42 -41.63 -0.36 -5.46
CA GLY A 42 -40.66 0.49 -4.80
C GLY A 42 -39.48 0.84 -5.70
N VAL A 43 -38.53 1.57 -5.12
CA VAL A 43 -37.29 2.01 -5.74
C VAL A 43 -36.14 1.48 -4.90
N PHE A 44 -35.19 0.79 -5.52
CA PHE A 44 -33.99 0.34 -4.82
C PHE A 44 -32.99 1.49 -4.70
N VAL A 45 -32.64 1.88 -3.48
CA VAL A 45 -31.79 3.04 -3.21
C VAL A 45 -30.43 2.56 -2.69
N ILE A 46 -29.35 3.13 -3.22
CA ILE A 46 -27.97 2.91 -2.76
C ILE A 46 -27.34 4.26 -2.42
N ASP A 47 -26.69 4.35 -1.26
CA ASP A 47 -25.82 5.45 -0.86
C ASP A 47 -24.34 5.04 -1.00
N ALA A 48 -23.75 5.32 -2.16
CA ALA A 48 -22.33 5.15 -2.44
C ALA A 48 -21.53 6.45 -2.26
N SER A 49 -22.03 7.40 -1.46
CA SER A 49 -21.37 8.68 -1.20
C SER A 49 -19.98 8.55 -0.56
N LYS A 50 -19.72 7.43 0.12
CA LYS A 50 -18.44 7.09 0.78
C LYS A 50 -17.54 6.15 -0.04
N ASP A 51 -18.02 5.66 -1.19
CA ASP A 51 -17.28 4.70 -2.01
C ASP A 51 -16.40 5.46 -3.03
N PHE A 52 -15.24 5.96 -2.59
CA PHE A 52 -14.27 6.63 -3.45
C PHE A 52 -12.85 6.56 -2.89
N LYS A 53 -11.87 6.91 -3.73
CA LYS A 53 -10.51 7.30 -3.32
C LYS A 53 -10.35 8.79 -3.50
N LYS A 54 -9.79 9.48 -2.51
CA LYS A 54 -9.37 10.88 -2.66
C LYS A 54 -8.19 10.94 -3.63
N ASP A 55 -8.29 11.82 -4.62
CA ASP A 55 -7.32 12.00 -5.70
C ASP A 55 -7.04 13.51 -5.86
N GLY A 56 -6.11 13.99 -5.04
CA GLY A 56 -5.87 15.43 -4.86
C GLY A 56 -7.11 16.17 -4.36
N ASN A 57 -7.58 17.15 -5.15
CA ASN A 57 -8.76 17.95 -4.87
C ASN A 57 -10.07 17.32 -5.37
N LYS A 58 -9.99 16.12 -5.97
CA LYS A 58 -11.13 15.40 -6.53
C LYS A 58 -11.27 14.03 -5.88
N ASN A 59 -12.42 13.42 -6.10
CA ASN A 59 -12.67 12.05 -5.73
C ASN A 59 -12.69 11.19 -7.00
N ARG A 60 -12.18 9.97 -6.92
CA ARG A 60 -12.21 8.99 -8.00
C ARG A 60 -12.93 7.73 -7.55
N LEU A 61 -13.90 7.29 -8.34
CA LEU A 61 -14.49 5.97 -8.17
C LEU A 61 -13.46 4.91 -8.55
N ARG A 62 -13.25 3.94 -7.67
CA ARG A 62 -12.41 2.78 -7.95
C ARG A 62 -13.25 1.69 -8.60
N GLU A 63 -12.60 0.75 -9.25
CA GLU A 63 -13.25 -0.43 -9.85
C GLU A 63 -14.05 -1.23 -8.82
N GLN A 64 -13.54 -1.38 -7.59
CA GLN A 64 -14.25 -2.02 -6.48
C GLN A 64 -15.54 -1.29 -6.07
N ASP A 65 -15.54 0.04 -6.12
CA ASP A 65 -16.68 0.86 -5.73
C ASP A 65 -17.82 0.61 -6.72
N VAL A 66 -17.48 0.63 -8.01
CA VAL A 66 -18.39 0.33 -9.12
C VAL A 66 -18.90 -1.11 -9.04
N GLN A 67 -18.01 -2.08 -8.85
CA GLN A 67 -18.40 -3.49 -8.77
C GLN A 67 -19.33 -3.77 -7.59
N LYS A 68 -19.05 -3.20 -6.41
CA LYS A 68 -19.92 -3.32 -5.24
C LYS A 68 -21.30 -2.72 -5.49
N MET A 69 -21.38 -1.57 -6.15
CA MET A 69 -22.67 -0.97 -6.54
C MET A 69 -23.45 -1.89 -7.49
N ILE A 70 -22.78 -2.45 -8.51
CA ILE A 70 -23.39 -3.38 -9.48
C ILE A 70 -23.94 -4.62 -8.77
N ASP A 71 -23.13 -5.28 -7.96
CA ASP A 71 -23.50 -6.50 -7.25
C ASP A 71 -24.68 -6.24 -6.29
N THR A 72 -24.61 -5.14 -5.53
CA THR A 72 -25.67 -4.74 -4.59
C THR A 72 -26.98 -4.44 -5.32
N PHE A 73 -26.91 -3.72 -6.44
CA PHE A 73 -28.08 -3.34 -7.23
C PHE A 73 -28.74 -4.55 -7.88
N ASN A 74 -27.96 -5.39 -8.56
CA ASN A 74 -28.47 -6.55 -9.28
C ASN A 74 -29.08 -7.59 -8.35
N ALA A 75 -28.48 -7.79 -7.17
CA ALA A 75 -29.03 -8.67 -6.14
C ALA A 75 -30.17 -8.03 -5.33
N SER A 76 -30.44 -6.73 -5.50
CA SER A 76 -31.31 -5.94 -4.60
C SER A 76 -30.99 -6.16 -3.12
N LYS A 77 -29.70 -6.28 -2.81
CA LYS A 77 -29.21 -6.65 -1.48
C LYS A 77 -29.31 -5.46 -0.54
N GLU A 78 -30.14 -5.55 0.49
CA GLU A 78 -30.20 -4.54 1.53
C GLU A 78 -28.99 -4.66 2.47
N ILE A 79 -28.27 -3.54 2.62
CA ILE A 79 -27.07 -3.45 3.44
C ILE A 79 -27.25 -2.26 4.38
N PRO A 80 -27.17 -2.46 5.71
CA PRO A 80 -27.33 -1.37 6.67
C PRO A 80 -26.45 -0.16 6.34
N TYR A 81 -27.05 1.03 6.36
CA TYR A 81 -26.40 2.31 6.04
C TYR A 81 -25.85 2.44 4.61
N TYR A 82 -26.22 1.55 3.69
CA TYR A 82 -25.71 1.56 2.31
C TYR A 82 -26.79 1.34 1.25
N SER A 83 -27.73 0.41 1.46
CA SER A 83 -28.78 0.12 0.47
C SER A 83 -30.08 -0.33 1.11
N LYS A 84 -31.21 0.04 0.51
CA LYS A 84 -32.57 -0.27 1.00
C LYS A 84 -33.57 -0.33 -0.16
N MET A 85 -34.50 -1.27 -0.14
CA MET A 85 -35.70 -1.19 -0.97
C MET A 85 -36.71 -0.24 -0.33
N VAL A 86 -37.01 0.88 -1.00
CA VAL A 86 -37.95 1.88 -0.49
C VAL A 86 -39.29 1.71 -1.18
N SER A 87 -40.35 1.49 -0.41
CA SER A 87 -41.68 1.26 -0.97
C SER A 87 -42.28 2.54 -1.55
N LEU A 88 -43.22 2.41 -2.50
CA LEU A 88 -43.93 3.57 -3.06
C LEU A 88 -44.76 4.30 -2.00
N GLU A 89 -45.24 3.61 -0.97
CA GLU A 89 -45.94 4.22 0.16
C GLU A 89 -45.00 5.12 0.98
N GLU A 90 -43.80 4.63 1.33
CA GLU A 90 -42.76 5.42 2.03
C GLU A 90 -42.34 6.63 1.20
N ILE A 91 -42.20 6.46 -0.12
CA ILE A 91 -41.88 7.56 -1.06
C ILE A 91 -43.02 8.56 -1.15
N SER A 92 -44.29 8.11 -1.18
CA SER A 92 -45.46 9.00 -1.23
C SER A 92 -45.62 9.80 0.06
N ALA A 93 -45.30 9.21 1.22
CA ALA A 93 -45.28 9.93 2.50
C ALA A 93 -44.19 11.01 2.56
N ASN A 94 -43.13 10.86 1.75
CA ASN A 94 -42.05 11.84 1.58
C ASN A 94 -42.26 12.76 0.36
N ASP A 95 -43.50 13.04 -0.04
CA ASP A 95 -43.85 13.92 -1.18
C ASP A 95 -43.19 13.54 -2.51
N TYR A 96 -42.92 12.24 -2.71
CA TYR A 96 -42.20 11.71 -3.88
C TYR A 96 -40.76 12.24 -4.01
N ASN A 97 -40.14 12.68 -2.91
CA ASN A 97 -38.77 13.16 -2.85
C ASN A 97 -37.79 11.99 -2.74
N LEU A 98 -36.90 11.81 -3.72
CA LEU A 98 -35.94 10.70 -3.74
C LEU A 98 -34.58 11.03 -3.09
N ASN A 99 -34.51 12.06 -2.25
CA ASN A 99 -33.28 12.40 -1.54
C ASN A 99 -32.87 11.26 -0.58
N ILE A 100 -31.68 10.71 -0.79
CA ILE A 100 -31.21 9.46 -0.18
C ILE A 100 -31.18 9.49 1.36
N PRO A 101 -30.74 10.58 2.03
CA PRO A 101 -30.73 10.64 3.50
C PRO A 101 -32.10 10.51 4.16
N ARG A 102 -33.20 10.61 3.40
CA ARG A 102 -34.56 10.35 3.92
C ARG A 102 -34.82 8.85 4.13
N TYR A 103 -34.08 7.99 3.46
CA TYR A 103 -34.32 6.55 3.40
C TYR A 103 -33.18 5.73 3.99
N ILE A 104 -31.95 6.24 3.90
CA ILE A 104 -30.74 5.61 4.41
C ILE A 104 -30.11 6.55 5.42
N ALA A 105 -30.03 6.11 6.68
CA ALA A 105 -29.39 6.87 7.74
C ALA A 105 -27.87 6.89 7.55
N THR A 106 -27.24 8.00 7.91
CA THR A 106 -25.78 8.05 8.04
C THR A 106 -25.37 7.30 9.30
N LYS A 107 -24.37 6.42 9.19
CA LYS A 107 -23.73 5.83 10.37
C LYS A 107 -23.18 6.96 11.27
N GLN A 108 -23.74 7.10 12.46
CA GLN A 108 -23.23 8.02 13.49
C GLN A 108 -22.00 7.39 14.17
N GLU A 109 -20.99 8.21 14.47
CA GLU A 109 -19.93 7.81 15.39
C GLU A 109 -20.54 7.64 16.78
N SER A 110 -20.24 6.53 17.45
CA SER A 110 -20.67 6.34 18.82
C SER A 110 -19.96 7.36 19.70
N GLU A 111 -20.73 8.14 20.46
CA GLU A 111 -20.18 8.99 21.51
C GLU A 111 -19.33 8.13 22.47
N LYS A 112 -18.21 8.68 22.94
CA LYS A 112 -17.32 8.00 23.89
C LYS A 112 -18.05 7.78 25.21
N ASP A 113 -17.81 6.65 25.85
CA ASP A 113 -18.47 6.30 27.11
C ASP A 113 -17.91 7.15 28.25
N LEU A 114 -18.73 8.09 28.74
CA LEU A 114 -18.34 9.03 29.79
C LEU A 114 -18.00 8.32 31.12
N PHE A 115 -18.68 7.22 31.45
CA PHE A 115 -18.37 6.46 32.66
C PHE A 115 -16.97 5.83 32.55
N ALA A 116 -16.66 5.23 31.41
CA ALA A 116 -15.33 4.67 31.15
C ALA A 116 -14.23 5.74 31.20
N LEU A 117 -14.46 6.93 30.63
CA LEU A 117 -13.51 8.05 30.66
C LEU A 117 -13.23 8.58 32.07
N ILE A 118 -14.24 8.61 32.95
CA ILE A 118 -14.06 9.10 34.32
C ILE A 118 -13.30 8.05 35.17
N ASN A 119 -13.56 6.77 34.95
CA ASN A 119 -13.06 5.67 35.79
C ASN A 119 -11.87 4.91 35.17
N SER A 120 -11.19 5.46 34.16
CA SER A 120 -10.13 4.82 33.36
C SER A 120 -8.80 4.65 34.10
N HIS A 121 -8.79 3.89 35.20
CA HIS A 121 -7.56 3.41 35.80
C HIS A 121 -7.14 2.09 35.13
N LYS A 122 -6.02 2.11 34.40
CA LYS A 122 -5.39 0.93 33.76
C LYS A 122 -6.32 0.12 32.84
N ALA A 123 -7.10 0.77 31.96
CA ALA A 123 -7.97 0.10 30.97
C ALA A 123 -8.91 -0.97 31.56
N SER A 124 -9.42 -0.73 32.77
CA SER A 124 -10.33 -1.65 33.48
C SER A 124 -11.78 -1.58 32.98
N TYR A 125 -12.13 -0.49 32.28
CA TYR A 125 -13.48 -0.22 31.78
C TYR A 125 -13.45 0.11 30.27
N LEU A 126 -13.27 -0.91 29.44
CA LEU A 126 -13.38 -0.82 27.98
C LEU A 126 -14.84 -1.06 27.56
N PRO A 127 -15.52 -0.10 26.92
CA PRO A 127 -16.93 -0.24 26.56
C PRO A 127 -17.18 -1.42 25.62
N LYS A 128 -18.13 -2.30 25.96
CA LYS A 128 -18.41 -3.52 25.20
C LYS A 128 -18.87 -3.21 23.76
N ASN A 129 -19.65 -2.14 23.57
CA ASN A 129 -20.11 -1.68 22.26
C ASN A 129 -18.97 -1.28 21.31
N GLU A 130 -17.93 -0.59 21.80
CA GLU A 130 -16.75 -0.24 20.99
C GLU A 130 -15.94 -1.47 20.59
N ILE A 131 -15.81 -2.46 21.47
CA ILE A 131 -15.17 -3.74 21.15
C ILE A 131 -16.03 -4.59 20.18
N GLU A 132 -17.35 -4.59 20.37
CA GLU A 132 -18.31 -5.29 19.49
C GLU A 132 -18.36 -4.69 18.07
N ALA A 133 -17.97 -3.43 17.88
CA ALA A 133 -17.80 -2.86 16.54
C ALA A 133 -16.77 -3.63 15.69
N TYR A 134 -15.86 -4.37 16.33
CA TYR A 134 -14.87 -5.25 15.70
C TYR A 134 -15.25 -6.74 15.78
N ALA A 135 -16.52 -7.06 16.04
CA ALA A 135 -17.02 -8.44 16.08
C ALA A 135 -16.60 -9.31 14.87
N PRO A 136 -16.56 -8.82 13.61
CA PRO A 136 -16.08 -9.61 12.48
C PRO A 136 -14.64 -10.10 12.64
N TYR A 137 -13.76 -9.33 13.30
CA TYR A 137 -12.40 -9.79 13.59
C TYR A 137 -12.39 -10.88 14.64
N PHE A 138 -13.18 -10.73 15.72
CA PHE A 138 -13.27 -11.72 16.79
C PHE A 138 -14.07 -12.97 16.43
N GLN A 139 -14.79 -12.97 15.31
CA GLN A 139 -15.39 -14.19 14.74
C GLN A 139 -14.31 -15.11 14.14
N VAL A 140 -13.24 -14.53 13.60
CA VAL A 140 -12.09 -15.28 13.07
C VAL A 140 -11.01 -15.50 14.13
N PHE A 141 -10.74 -14.49 14.97
CA PHE A 141 -9.76 -14.52 16.06
C PHE A 141 -10.48 -14.62 17.42
N LYS A 142 -11.13 -15.76 17.66
CA LYS A 142 -11.97 -16.02 18.84
C LYS A 142 -11.14 -16.09 20.11
N GLU A 143 -10.03 -16.84 20.07
CA GLU A 143 -9.13 -16.99 21.22
C GLU A 143 -8.36 -15.71 21.50
N LEU A 144 -8.01 -14.94 20.45
CA LEU A 144 -7.40 -13.62 20.62
C LEU A 144 -8.27 -12.69 21.50
N LYS A 145 -9.60 -12.70 21.34
CA LYS A 145 -10.49 -11.89 22.19
C LYS A 145 -10.33 -12.26 23.66
N ASN A 146 -10.27 -13.56 23.95
CA ASN A 146 -10.10 -14.09 25.30
C ASN A 146 -8.69 -13.82 25.85
N THR A 147 -7.68 -13.77 24.99
CA THR A 147 -6.30 -13.43 25.36
C THR A 147 -6.16 -11.95 25.71
N LEU A 148 -6.82 -11.06 24.95
CA LEU A 148 -6.73 -9.61 25.17
C LEU A 148 -7.60 -9.13 26.34
N PHE A 149 -8.82 -9.66 26.46
CA PHE A 149 -9.83 -9.11 27.37
C PHE A 149 -10.29 -10.11 28.43
N LYS A 150 -10.61 -9.59 29.62
CA LYS A 150 -11.33 -10.30 30.68
C LYS A 150 -12.62 -9.55 31.02
N LYS A 151 -13.52 -10.22 31.73
CA LYS A 151 -14.74 -9.59 32.25
C LYS A 151 -14.34 -8.48 33.24
N SER A 152 -14.94 -7.29 33.09
CA SER A 152 -14.82 -6.21 34.07
C SER A 152 -15.71 -6.49 35.29
N ASP A 153 -15.48 -5.79 36.40
CA ASP A 153 -16.32 -5.82 37.59
C ASP A 153 -17.68 -5.14 37.35
N LYS A 154 -17.78 -4.27 36.35
CA LYS A 154 -19.05 -3.66 35.91
C LYS A 154 -19.59 -4.30 34.63
N GLU A 155 -20.89 -4.58 34.62
CA GLU A 155 -21.60 -5.04 33.42
C GLU A 155 -21.57 -3.98 32.30
N GLY A 156 -21.43 -4.44 31.05
CA GLY A 156 -21.27 -3.56 29.89
C GLY A 156 -19.81 -3.21 29.55
N TYR A 157 -18.84 -3.68 30.33
CA TYR A 157 -17.42 -3.38 30.13
C TYR A 157 -16.53 -4.63 30.10
N TYR A 158 -15.41 -4.51 29.39
CA TYR A 158 -14.27 -5.42 29.45
C TYR A 158 -13.11 -4.76 30.21
N ALA A 159 -12.19 -5.57 30.75
CA ALA A 159 -10.91 -5.10 31.26
C ALA A 159 -9.78 -5.69 30.42
N LEU A 160 -8.74 -4.90 30.15
CA LEU A 160 -7.53 -5.39 29.50
C LEU A 160 -6.80 -6.38 30.42
N LYS A 161 -6.23 -7.46 29.86
CA LYS A 161 -5.32 -8.32 30.60
C LYS A 161 -3.94 -7.65 30.73
N THR A 162 -3.34 -7.71 31.92
CA THR A 162 -2.12 -6.98 32.32
C THR A 162 -0.86 -7.36 31.54
N GLU A 163 -0.88 -8.43 30.76
CA GLU A 163 0.27 -8.96 30.01
C GLU A 163 0.27 -8.51 28.53
N CYS A 164 -0.66 -7.62 28.14
CA CYS A 164 -0.84 -7.18 26.75
C CYS A 164 -0.08 -5.87 26.46
N GLU A 165 1.24 -5.95 26.26
CA GLU A 165 2.06 -4.79 25.87
C GLU A 165 2.16 -4.62 24.33
N ASN A 166 2.20 -5.73 23.58
CA ASN A 166 2.32 -5.72 22.12
C ASN A 166 1.20 -6.50 21.42
N ILE A 167 0.04 -5.85 21.23
CA ILE A 167 -1.14 -6.46 20.58
C ILE A 167 -0.83 -6.95 19.17
N LYS A 168 0.01 -6.23 18.42
CA LYS A 168 0.38 -6.63 17.05
C LYS A 168 1.06 -7.98 17.02
N GLU A 169 2.04 -8.16 17.90
CA GLU A 169 2.80 -9.39 17.99
C GLU A 169 1.93 -10.56 18.46
N LEU A 170 1.06 -10.32 19.45
CA LEU A 170 0.07 -11.31 19.90
C LEU A 170 -0.87 -11.76 18.76
N ILE A 171 -1.31 -10.84 17.90
CA ILE A 171 -2.13 -11.19 16.73
C ILE A 171 -1.31 -12.06 15.77
N ILE A 172 -0.12 -11.61 15.38
CA ILE A 172 0.70 -12.28 14.34
C ILE A 172 1.16 -13.68 14.80
N GLN A 173 1.47 -13.86 16.09
CA GLN A 173 1.90 -15.14 16.66
C GLN A 173 0.72 -16.10 16.93
N SER A 174 -0.53 -15.63 16.88
CA SER A 174 -1.69 -16.48 17.14
C SER A 174 -1.86 -17.55 16.06
N SER A 175 -2.23 -18.76 16.47
CA SER A 175 -2.58 -19.85 15.55
C SER A 175 -3.78 -19.50 14.67
N GLU A 176 -4.68 -18.65 15.16
CA GLU A 176 -5.84 -18.15 14.42
C GLU A 176 -5.43 -17.24 13.27
N PHE A 177 -4.45 -16.35 13.48
CA PHE A 177 -3.88 -15.54 12.40
C PHE A 177 -3.16 -16.40 11.36
N GLN A 178 -2.35 -17.37 11.79
CA GLN A 178 -1.66 -18.29 10.87
C GLN A 178 -2.67 -19.10 10.02
N THR A 179 -3.76 -19.55 10.64
CA THR A 179 -4.86 -20.27 9.94
C THR A 179 -5.57 -19.37 8.95
N PHE A 180 -5.91 -18.14 9.36
CA PHE A 180 -6.51 -17.14 8.48
C PHE A 180 -5.60 -16.82 7.29
N HIS A 181 -4.32 -16.55 7.55
CA HIS A 181 -3.31 -16.26 6.53
C HIS A 181 -3.17 -17.40 5.52
N ALA A 182 -3.05 -18.65 6.00
CA ALA A 182 -3.02 -19.83 5.15
C ALA A 182 -4.30 -20.00 4.32
N SER A 183 -5.47 -19.65 4.86
CA SER A 183 -6.74 -19.70 4.12
C SER A 183 -6.79 -18.68 2.97
N VAL A 184 -6.20 -17.49 3.16
CA VAL A 184 -6.09 -16.45 2.15
C VAL A 184 -5.15 -16.89 1.03
N LEU A 185 -3.99 -17.44 1.38
CA LEU A 185 -3.05 -17.98 0.39
C LEU A 185 -3.65 -19.14 -0.39
N SER A 186 -4.37 -20.04 0.30
CA SER A 186 -5.07 -21.15 -0.35
C SER A 186 -6.14 -20.65 -1.33
N ALA A 187 -6.82 -19.55 -1.04
CA ALA A 187 -7.78 -18.94 -1.96
C ALA A 187 -7.10 -18.32 -3.18
N PHE A 188 -5.93 -17.70 -3.00
CA PHE A 188 -5.12 -17.22 -4.11
C PHE A 188 -4.66 -18.39 -5.00
N ASP A 189 -4.20 -19.49 -4.42
CA ASP A 189 -3.74 -20.67 -5.17
C ASP A 189 -4.88 -21.31 -5.97
N ARG A 190 -6.11 -21.35 -5.43
CA ARG A 190 -7.31 -21.84 -6.13
C ARG A 190 -7.73 -21.03 -7.36
N LEU A 191 -7.22 -19.80 -7.52
CA LEU A 191 -7.44 -19.03 -8.75
C LEU A 191 -6.79 -19.69 -9.97
N ASP A 192 -5.77 -20.54 -9.74
CA ASP A 192 -5.04 -21.29 -10.75
C ASP A 192 -4.54 -20.40 -11.91
N LEU A 193 -3.95 -19.27 -11.51
CA LEU A 193 -3.53 -18.23 -12.45
C LEU A 193 -2.34 -18.66 -13.29
N PHE A 194 -1.45 -19.51 -12.75
CA PHE A 194 -0.34 -20.03 -13.54
C PHE A 194 -0.85 -20.82 -14.74
N GLU A 195 -1.75 -21.79 -14.54
CA GLU A 195 -2.34 -22.56 -15.63
C GLU A 195 -3.13 -21.66 -16.59
N THR A 196 -3.89 -20.70 -16.04
CA THR A 196 -4.64 -19.73 -16.87
C THR A 196 -3.71 -18.94 -17.80
N PHE A 197 -2.56 -18.47 -17.30
CA PHE A 197 -1.64 -17.63 -18.06
C PHE A 197 -0.64 -18.42 -18.91
N ASN A 198 -0.32 -19.65 -18.52
CA ASN A 198 0.62 -20.52 -19.23
C ASN A 198 0.09 -20.91 -20.63
N HIS A 199 -1.23 -20.93 -20.81
CA HIS A 199 -1.89 -21.29 -22.07
C HIS A 199 -2.22 -20.08 -22.96
N LEU A 200 -1.71 -18.88 -22.66
CA LEU A 200 -1.96 -17.72 -23.51
C LEU A 200 -1.24 -17.85 -24.85
N GLU A 201 -2.00 -17.69 -25.92
CA GLU A 201 -1.53 -17.70 -27.31
C GLU A 201 -1.85 -16.36 -28.00
N PRO A 202 -1.06 -15.96 -29.02
CA PRO A 202 -1.36 -14.75 -29.78
C PRO A 202 -2.82 -14.70 -30.27
N GLY A 203 -3.44 -13.52 -30.18
CA GLY A 203 -4.84 -13.28 -30.50
C GLY A 203 -5.81 -13.31 -29.30
N PHE A 204 -5.35 -13.64 -28.09
CA PHE A 204 -6.18 -13.54 -26.90
C PHE A 204 -6.60 -12.08 -26.61
N ASN A 205 -7.73 -11.90 -25.92
CA ASN A 205 -8.24 -10.57 -25.56
C ASN A 205 -7.94 -10.26 -24.07
N PRO A 206 -7.05 -9.29 -23.78
CA PRO A 206 -6.69 -8.91 -22.40
C PRO A 206 -7.90 -8.47 -21.56
N LYS A 207 -8.86 -7.75 -22.15
CA LYS A 207 -10.02 -7.22 -21.44
C LYS A 207 -10.95 -8.34 -20.98
N THR A 208 -11.24 -9.32 -21.84
CA THR A 208 -12.09 -10.46 -21.44
C THR A 208 -11.40 -11.35 -20.41
N LEU A 209 -10.07 -11.49 -20.52
CA LEU A 209 -9.29 -12.28 -19.58
C LEU A 209 -9.30 -11.67 -18.17
N ILE A 210 -9.08 -10.36 -18.05
CA ILE A 210 -9.11 -9.72 -16.72
C ILE A 210 -10.49 -9.79 -16.08
N GLU A 211 -11.58 -9.65 -16.83
CA GLU A 211 -12.93 -9.82 -16.26
C GLU A 211 -13.16 -11.24 -15.75
N SER A 212 -12.68 -12.26 -16.45
CA SER A 212 -12.77 -13.65 -16.01
C SER A 212 -11.95 -13.89 -14.72
N VAL A 213 -10.71 -13.38 -14.67
CA VAL A 213 -9.85 -13.45 -13.48
C VAL A 213 -10.51 -12.75 -12.30
N CYS A 214 -10.96 -11.52 -12.49
CA CYS A 214 -11.62 -10.73 -11.45
C CYS A 214 -12.93 -11.37 -10.95
N SER A 215 -13.69 -12.04 -11.83
CA SER A 215 -14.88 -12.80 -11.44
C SER A 215 -14.52 -13.99 -10.54
N LYS A 216 -13.46 -14.74 -10.88
CA LYS A 216 -12.93 -15.81 -10.02
C LYS A 216 -12.44 -15.27 -8.67
N VAL A 217 -11.80 -14.10 -8.66
CA VAL A 217 -11.35 -13.42 -7.42
C VAL A 217 -12.55 -13.11 -6.52
N LEU A 218 -13.62 -12.51 -7.04
CA LEU A 218 -14.81 -12.22 -6.25
C LEU A 218 -15.43 -13.49 -5.66
N TYR A 219 -15.43 -14.59 -6.40
CA TYR A 219 -15.93 -15.89 -5.94
C TYR A 219 -15.08 -16.52 -4.84
N GLU A 220 -13.76 -16.65 -5.06
CA GLU A 220 -12.86 -17.30 -4.11
C GLU A 220 -12.73 -16.53 -2.79
N PHE A 221 -12.77 -15.20 -2.86
CA PHE A 221 -12.60 -14.33 -1.69
C PHE A 221 -13.92 -14.00 -0.97
N GLU A 222 -15.08 -14.38 -1.50
CA GLU A 222 -16.37 -14.15 -0.84
C GLU A 222 -16.48 -14.86 0.51
N LYS A 223 -15.79 -16.00 0.68
CA LYS A 223 -15.82 -16.81 1.91
C LYS A 223 -14.82 -16.33 2.97
N ILE A 224 -14.03 -15.29 2.70
CA ILE A 224 -12.99 -14.80 3.60
C ILE A 224 -13.50 -13.56 4.34
N GLU A 225 -14.03 -13.75 5.56
CA GLU A 225 -14.84 -12.74 6.27
C GLU A 225 -14.12 -11.41 6.57
N ILE A 226 -12.86 -11.44 7.01
CA ILE A 226 -12.12 -10.21 7.39
C ILE A 226 -11.63 -9.43 6.17
N LEU A 227 -11.33 -10.13 5.08
CA LEU A 227 -10.70 -9.57 3.90
C LEU A 227 -11.77 -9.22 2.86
N ASP A 228 -12.00 -7.93 2.68
CA ASP A 228 -12.99 -7.44 1.71
C ASP A 228 -12.67 -7.92 0.28
N LYS A 229 -13.58 -8.74 -0.29
CA LYS A 229 -13.47 -9.29 -1.64
C LYS A 229 -13.34 -8.21 -2.71
N TYR A 230 -14.03 -7.08 -2.56
CA TYR A 230 -13.95 -5.97 -3.51
C TYR A 230 -12.57 -5.30 -3.43
N GLY A 231 -12.01 -5.21 -2.23
CA GLY A 231 -10.62 -4.82 -2.03
C GLY A 231 -9.61 -5.69 -2.78
N VAL A 232 -9.80 -7.01 -2.82
CA VAL A 232 -8.92 -7.92 -3.58
C VAL A 232 -9.16 -7.77 -5.07
N TYR A 233 -10.41 -7.63 -5.49
CA TYR A 233 -10.77 -7.29 -6.88
C TYR A 233 -10.07 -5.99 -7.35
N GLN A 234 -10.06 -4.93 -6.53
CA GLN A 234 -9.35 -3.69 -6.85
C GLN A 234 -7.85 -3.92 -7.05
N LEU A 235 -7.24 -4.74 -6.20
CA LEU A 235 -5.81 -5.04 -6.29
C LEU A 235 -5.47 -5.66 -7.65
N PHE A 236 -6.28 -6.60 -8.12
CA PHE A 236 -6.10 -7.20 -9.44
C PHE A 236 -6.31 -6.20 -10.57
N LYS A 237 -7.33 -5.33 -10.47
CA LYS A 237 -7.57 -4.27 -11.46
C LYS A 237 -6.45 -3.23 -11.50
N ASP A 238 -5.93 -2.83 -10.34
CA ASP A 238 -4.79 -1.92 -10.24
C ASP A 238 -3.56 -2.53 -10.90
N TYR A 239 -3.21 -3.77 -10.56
CA TYR A 239 -2.07 -4.46 -11.18
C TYR A 239 -2.26 -4.69 -12.68
N TYR A 240 -3.50 -4.92 -13.12
CA TYR A 240 -3.80 -4.99 -14.54
C TYR A 240 -3.52 -3.66 -15.25
N ASN A 241 -4.06 -2.56 -14.74
CA ASN A 241 -3.89 -1.24 -15.35
C ASN A 241 -2.43 -0.76 -15.32
N GLU A 242 -1.66 -1.14 -14.30
CA GLU A 242 -0.28 -0.70 -14.12
C GLU A 242 0.74 -1.58 -14.86
N VAL A 243 0.48 -2.88 -15.02
CA VAL A 243 1.48 -3.83 -15.54
C VAL A 243 0.89 -4.81 -16.56
N LEU A 244 -0.14 -5.58 -16.19
CA LEU A 244 -0.57 -6.68 -17.07
C LEU A 244 -1.17 -6.20 -18.38
N GLN A 245 -1.78 -5.02 -18.43
CA GLN A 245 -2.40 -4.50 -19.64
C GLN A 245 -1.38 -4.39 -20.78
N ASP A 246 -0.22 -3.80 -20.51
CA ASP A 246 0.83 -3.60 -21.49
C ASP A 246 1.53 -4.93 -21.82
N ASP A 247 1.84 -5.73 -20.80
CA ASP A 247 2.46 -7.05 -20.99
C ASP A 247 1.55 -7.97 -21.82
N TRP A 248 0.26 -8.06 -21.48
CA TRP A 248 -0.71 -8.88 -22.18
C TRP A 248 -0.98 -8.36 -23.58
N PHE A 249 -0.96 -7.04 -23.78
CA PHE A 249 -1.04 -6.47 -25.12
C PHE A 249 0.13 -6.98 -25.96
N LEU A 250 1.37 -6.84 -25.51
CA LEU A 250 2.55 -7.33 -26.25
C LEU A 250 2.47 -8.84 -26.53
N LEU A 251 2.10 -9.63 -25.53
CA LEU A 251 1.97 -11.09 -25.68
C LEU A 251 0.83 -11.50 -26.62
N SER A 252 -0.25 -10.72 -26.69
CA SER A 252 -1.37 -10.99 -27.58
C SER A 252 -0.97 -10.85 -29.06
N PHE A 253 0.05 -10.06 -29.38
CA PHE A 253 0.56 -9.96 -30.76
C PHE A 253 1.75 -10.87 -31.02
N ASN A 254 2.70 -10.91 -30.09
CA ASN A 254 4.04 -11.46 -30.36
C ASN A 254 4.28 -12.82 -29.69
N GLY A 255 3.45 -13.20 -28.72
CA GLY A 255 3.62 -14.41 -27.90
C GLY A 255 4.84 -14.34 -26.96
N PHE A 256 5.02 -15.37 -26.15
CA PHE A 256 6.07 -15.38 -25.11
C PHE A 256 7.50 -15.34 -25.66
N ILE A 257 7.76 -15.97 -26.82
CA ILE A 257 9.13 -16.07 -27.36
C ILE A 257 9.73 -14.69 -27.65
N SER A 258 8.91 -13.68 -27.95
CA SER A 258 9.40 -12.32 -28.23
C SER A 258 10.06 -11.66 -27.01
N ALA A 259 9.84 -12.16 -25.79
CA ALA A 259 10.47 -11.64 -24.58
C ALA A 259 12.01 -11.78 -24.58
N LYS A 260 12.57 -12.58 -25.49
CA LYS A 260 14.02 -12.70 -25.71
C LYS A 260 14.62 -11.49 -26.43
N GLU A 261 13.79 -10.71 -27.12
CA GLU A 261 14.22 -9.58 -27.92
C GLU A 261 14.19 -8.30 -27.10
N LEU A 262 15.35 -7.65 -26.97
CA LEU A 262 15.47 -6.36 -26.32
C LEU A 262 15.28 -5.24 -27.36
N ARG A 263 14.36 -4.33 -27.09
CA ARG A 263 14.07 -3.19 -27.96
C ARG A 263 15.21 -2.19 -27.89
N LYS A 264 15.78 -1.85 -29.04
CA LYS A 264 16.77 -0.78 -29.16
C LYS A 264 16.08 0.59 -29.04
N LEU A 265 16.56 1.42 -28.12
CA LEU A 265 16.06 2.78 -27.94
C LEU A 265 16.73 3.74 -28.92
N ASN A 266 15.93 4.61 -29.51
CA ASN A 266 16.38 5.68 -30.40
C ASN A 266 16.20 7.04 -29.69
N PRO A 267 17.17 7.97 -29.81
CA PRO A 267 17.05 9.29 -29.20
C PRO A 267 15.98 10.14 -29.89
N LEU A 268 15.30 10.99 -29.12
CA LEU A 268 14.21 11.87 -29.59
C LEU A 268 14.70 13.02 -30.51
N LYS A 269 16.00 13.35 -30.47
CA LYS A 269 16.66 14.38 -31.29
C LYS A 269 18.10 13.96 -31.60
N ASP A 270 18.74 14.59 -32.59
CA ASP A 270 20.19 14.45 -32.90
C ASP A 270 21.13 14.90 -31.74
N LYS A 271 20.57 15.37 -30.61
CA LYS A 271 21.32 15.58 -29.38
C LYS A 271 21.49 14.24 -28.64
N LYS A 272 22.75 13.82 -28.48
CA LYS A 272 23.12 12.63 -27.69
C LYS A 272 22.45 12.66 -26.32
N ALA A 273 21.77 11.56 -25.97
CA ALA A 273 21.20 11.26 -24.65
C ALA A 273 19.86 11.91 -24.25
N ASN A 274 18.96 12.22 -25.19
CA ASN A 274 17.56 12.49 -24.86
C ASN A 274 16.65 11.34 -25.32
N TYR A 275 16.31 10.43 -24.40
CA TYR A 275 15.43 9.28 -24.67
C TYR A 275 14.06 9.49 -24.02
N LEU A 276 13.01 8.91 -24.62
CA LEU A 276 11.67 8.94 -24.04
C LEU A 276 11.58 8.09 -22.76
N GLU A 277 12.37 7.04 -22.69
CA GLU A 277 12.35 6.02 -21.64
C GLU A 277 13.78 5.75 -21.15
N GLU A 278 13.91 5.39 -19.88
CA GLU A 278 15.20 4.99 -19.32
C GLU A 278 15.62 3.59 -19.81
N PRO A 279 16.88 3.42 -20.27
CA PRO A 279 17.40 2.15 -20.75
C PRO A 279 17.58 1.15 -19.60
N ASP A 280 17.32 -0.13 -19.87
CA ASP A 280 17.69 -1.20 -18.94
C ASP A 280 19.16 -1.59 -19.11
N PHE A 281 19.68 -1.56 -20.34
CA PHE A 281 21.08 -1.89 -20.66
C PHE A 281 21.72 -0.83 -21.55
N VAL A 282 23.00 -0.54 -21.31
CA VAL A 282 23.83 0.31 -22.16
C VAL A 282 25.07 -0.48 -22.60
N ILE A 283 25.02 -1.04 -23.80
CA ILE A 283 26.09 -1.88 -24.35
C ILE A 283 26.73 -1.16 -25.53
N GLN A 284 28.03 -0.85 -25.44
CA GLN A 284 28.79 -0.18 -26.52
C GLN A 284 28.09 1.09 -27.05
N LYS A 285 27.60 1.95 -26.15
CA LYS A 285 26.83 3.18 -26.46
C LYS A 285 25.50 2.94 -27.19
N THR A 286 25.02 1.70 -27.23
CA THR A 286 23.67 1.34 -27.67
C THR A 286 22.79 1.09 -26.45
N TYR A 287 21.58 1.62 -26.50
CA TYR A 287 20.65 1.65 -25.38
C TYR A 287 19.52 0.66 -25.65
N TYR A 288 19.24 -0.22 -24.70
CA TYR A 288 18.24 -1.28 -24.84
C TYR A 288 17.23 -1.25 -23.70
N LYS A 289 15.99 -1.61 -24.01
CA LYS A 289 14.90 -1.80 -23.07
C LYS A 289 14.38 -3.24 -23.17
N SER A 290 14.09 -3.84 -22.02
CA SER A 290 13.31 -5.06 -21.93
C SER A 290 11.86 -4.71 -21.65
N ASP A 291 10.97 -5.05 -22.58
CA ASP A 291 9.55 -4.70 -22.44
C ASP A 291 8.81 -5.68 -21.49
N LEU A 292 9.20 -6.97 -21.46
CA LEU A 292 8.46 -8.01 -20.71
C LEU A 292 9.18 -8.53 -19.46
N ILE A 293 10.48 -8.84 -19.54
CA ILE A 293 11.22 -9.45 -18.41
C ILE A 293 12.16 -8.42 -17.81
N PRO A 294 11.92 -7.91 -16.60
CA PRO A 294 12.85 -7.00 -15.93
C PRO A 294 14.25 -7.60 -15.74
N LYS A 295 15.31 -6.80 -15.95
CA LYS A 295 16.70 -7.28 -15.85
C LYS A 295 17.09 -7.86 -14.50
N HIS A 296 16.47 -7.39 -13.42
CA HIS A 296 16.74 -7.90 -12.08
C HIS A 296 16.30 -9.35 -11.91
N LEU A 297 15.24 -9.80 -12.61
CA LEU A 297 14.79 -11.19 -12.56
C LEU A 297 15.80 -12.13 -13.24
N ILE A 298 16.41 -11.69 -14.35
CA ILE A 298 17.50 -12.43 -15.00
C ILE A 298 18.69 -12.59 -14.06
N LYS A 299 19.12 -11.50 -13.43
CA LYS A 299 20.22 -11.54 -12.46
C LYS A 299 19.91 -12.46 -11.28
N GLN A 300 18.72 -12.33 -10.69
CA GLN A 300 18.31 -13.15 -9.56
C GLN A 300 18.26 -14.65 -9.89
N ARG A 301 17.80 -15.01 -11.10
CA ARG A 301 17.58 -16.42 -11.45
C ARG A 301 18.84 -17.13 -11.97
N PHE A 302 19.67 -16.43 -12.75
CA PHE A 302 20.80 -17.05 -13.44
C PHE A 302 22.17 -16.65 -12.90
N PHE A 303 22.26 -15.54 -12.17
CA PHE A 303 23.52 -14.94 -11.73
C PHE A 303 23.46 -14.55 -10.24
N GLU A 304 22.81 -15.39 -9.41
CA GLU A 304 22.63 -15.13 -7.98
C GLU A 304 23.98 -14.96 -7.27
N LYS A 305 24.98 -15.76 -7.65
CA LYS A 305 26.33 -15.69 -7.08
C LYS A 305 26.99 -14.35 -7.40
N GLU A 306 27.01 -13.96 -8.67
CA GLU A 306 27.58 -12.68 -9.10
C GLU A 306 26.81 -11.48 -8.54
N ALA A 307 25.49 -11.61 -8.36
CA ALA A 307 24.69 -10.57 -7.72
C ALA A 307 25.07 -10.40 -6.23
N LYS A 308 25.29 -11.49 -5.49
CA LYS A 308 25.78 -11.45 -4.11
C LYS A 308 27.21 -10.90 -4.02
N GLU A 309 28.10 -11.32 -4.90
CA GLU A 309 29.47 -10.76 -4.97
C GLU A 309 29.44 -9.24 -5.21
N LEU A 310 28.53 -8.76 -6.07
CA LEU A 310 28.37 -7.33 -6.30
C LEU A 310 27.83 -6.60 -5.06
N GLU A 311 26.88 -7.19 -4.35
CA GLU A 311 26.35 -6.67 -3.08
C GLU A 311 27.43 -6.59 -2.00
N GLU A 312 28.27 -7.62 -1.88
CA GLU A 312 29.43 -7.62 -0.97
C GLU A 312 30.44 -6.52 -1.31
N LEU A 313 30.75 -6.32 -2.60
CA LEU A 313 31.61 -5.23 -3.06
C LEU A 313 31.00 -3.85 -2.81
N GLU A 314 29.68 -3.71 -2.92
CA GLU A 314 28.94 -2.47 -2.63
C GLU A 314 28.95 -2.17 -1.13
N ASN A 315 28.73 -3.17 -0.28
CA ASN A 315 28.84 -3.03 1.17
C ASN A 315 30.27 -2.67 1.60
N ALA A 316 31.28 -3.31 1.02
CA ALA A 316 32.68 -2.98 1.27
C ALA A 316 33.03 -1.55 0.82
N LEU A 317 32.50 -1.10 -0.33
CA LEU A 317 32.65 0.28 -0.78
C LEU A 317 32.01 1.26 0.22
N ASN A 318 30.77 1.02 0.62
CA ASN A 318 30.03 1.87 1.57
C ASN A 318 30.79 1.98 2.91
N GLU A 319 31.36 0.88 3.41
CA GLU A 319 32.20 0.88 4.60
C GLU A 319 33.45 1.76 4.42
N LYS A 320 34.15 1.67 3.27
CA LYS A 320 35.32 2.52 3.00
C LYS A 320 34.96 3.98 2.76
N GLU A 321 33.77 4.26 2.21
CA GLU A 321 33.25 5.62 2.07
C GLU A 321 32.95 6.23 3.44
N ALA A 322 32.24 5.51 4.31
CA ALA A 322 31.95 5.96 5.66
C ALA A 322 33.23 6.22 6.48
N ASN A 323 34.19 5.29 6.49
CA ASN A 323 35.47 5.48 7.20
C ASN A 323 36.26 6.69 6.66
N PHE A 324 36.25 6.90 5.34
CA PHE A 324 36.93 8.04 4.74
C PHE A 324 36.24 9.36 5.11
N GLU A 325 34.90 9.41 5.07
CA GLU A 325 34.13 10.61 5.42
C GLU A 325 34.30 10.95 6.91
N GLU A 326 34.19 9.96 7.81
CA GLU A 326 34.44 10.13 9.25
C GLU A 326 35.85 10.69 9.50
N PHE A 327 36.87 10.10 8.88
CA PHE A 327 38.26 10.57 9.01
C PHE A 327 38.44 12.02 8.50
N ILE A 328 37.80 12.38 7.39
CA ILE A 328 37.87 13.76 6.88
C ILE A 328 37.14 14.71 7.83
N GLU A 329 35.97 14.35 8.35
CA GLU A 329 35.20 15.17 9.28
C GLU A 329 35.94 15.44 10.59
N GLU A 330 36.58 14.43 11.18
CA GLU A 330 37.40 14.57 12.40
C GLU A 330 38.54 15.59 12.25
N HIS A 331 39.06 15.75 11.03
CA HIS A 331 40.17 16.65 10.71
C HIS A 331 39.74 17.92 9.95
N SER A 332 38.43 18.24 9.92
CA SER A 332 37.86 19.42 9.24
C SER A 332 37.35 20.52 10.19
N ASN A 333 37.73 20.51 11.48
CA ASN A 333 37.38 21.57 12.43
C ASN A 333 38.12 22.89 12.12
N GLU A 334 37.80 24.01 12.81
CA GLU A 334 38.38 25.35 12.51
C GLU A 334 39.92 25.42 12.56
N GLU A 335 40.57 24.49 13.27
CA GLU A 335 42.03 24.34 13.34
C GLU A 335 42.54 23.10 12.57
N GLY A 336 41.66 22.43 11.84
CA GLY A 336 41.88 21.14 11.21
C GLY A 336 42.47 21.25 9.81
N LEU A 337 43.31 20.28 9.46
CA LEU A 337 44.05 20.24 8.21
C LEU A 337 43.16 20.27 6.95
N PHE A 338 41.90 19.84 7.07
CA PHE A 338 40.94 19.77 5.98
C PHE A 338 39.88 20.89 5.99
N TYR A 339 40.00 21.88 6.87
CA TYR A 339 39.05 22.99 6.96
C TYR A 339 38.87 23.69 5.60
N GLU A 340 37.63 23.77 5.13
CA GLU A 340 37.22 24.34 3.83
C GLU A 340 37.91 23.73 2.58
N LEU A 341 38.61 22.59 2.72
CA LEU A 341 39.27 21.93 1.59
C LEU A 341 38.34 20.93 0.89
N LYS A 342 38.26 21.05 -0.43
CA LYS A 342 37.60 20.04 -1.27
C LYS A 342 38.54 18.86 -1.51
N ILE A 343 38.47 17.87 -0.62
CA ILE A 343 39.37 16.72 -0.63
C ILE A 343 39.22 15.89 -1.91
N ASN A 344 40.35 15.68 -2.58
CA ASN A 344 40.52 14.76 -3.69
C ASN A 344 41.99 14.35 -3.78
N GLU A 345 42.29 13.35 -4.60
CA GLU A 345 43.62 12.75 -4.71
C GLU A 345 44.71 13.78 -5.05
N SER A 346 44.41 14.74 -5.92
CA SER A 346 45.39 15.77 -6.33
C SER A 346 45.68 16.77 -5.23
N VAL A 347 44.66 17.12 -4.42
CA VAL A 347 44.80 18.03 -3.28
C VAL A 347 45.61 17.37 -2.19
N LEU A 348 45.26 16.15 -1.78
CA LEU A 348 46.01 15.41 -0.75
C LEU A 348 47.49 15.22 -1.12
N LYS A 349 47.79 14.89 -2.39
CA LYS A 349 49.17 14.75 -2.87
C LYS A 349 49.94 16.07 -2.92
N LYS A 350 49.25 17.19 -3.10
CA LYS A 350 49.86 18.53 -3.09
C LYS A 350 50.15 18.97 -1.66
N GLU A 351 49.18 18.85 -0.76
CA GLU A 351 49.34 19.18 0.64
C GLU A 351 50.41 18.30 1.30
N LEU A 352 50.47 17.01 0.96
CA LEU A 352 51.51 16.10 1.46
C LEU A 352 52.92 16.52 1.04
N LYS A 353 53.10 17.16 -0.13
CA LYS A 353 54.41 17.68 -0.57
C LYS A 353 54.79 18.98 0.13
N ASN A 354 53.80 19.73 0.61
CA ASN A 354 53.98 21.00 1.29
C ASN A 354 54.01 20.84 2.82
N ALA A 355 53.62 19.67 3.33
CA ALA A 355 53.62 19.36 4.75
C ALA A 355 55.03 19.48 5.34
N THR A 356 55.16 20.37 6.32
CA THR A 356 56.40 20.55 7.10
C THR A 356 56.32 19.90 8.47
N ASP A 357 55.11 19.61 8.95
CA ASP A 357 54.84 18.96 10.22
C ASP A 357 54.63 17.44 10.06
N LEU A 358 55.18 16.65 10.99
CA LEU A 358 55.13 15.18 10.95
C LEU A 358 53.72 14.62 11.24
N GLU A 359 52.90 15.35 11.98
CA GLU A 359 51.51 15.00 12.31
C GLU A 359 50.60 15.25 11.11
N ASP A 360 50.72 16.41 10.46
CA ASP A 360 50.02 16.71 9.21
C ASP A 360 50.39 15.71 8.10
N GLU A 361 51.68 15.36 7.99
CA GLU A 361 52.14 14.37 7.03
C GLU A 361 51.50 12.99 7.26
N LYS A 362 51.28 12.59 8.52
CA LYS A 362 50.59 11.33 8.87
C LYS A 362 49.10 11.38 8.57
N ILE A 363 48.44 12.49 8.86
CA ILE A 363 47.00 12.68 8.57
C ILE A 363 46.78 12.63 7.05
N LEU A 364 47.62 13.32 6.27
CA LEU A 364 47.55 13.34 4.81
C LEU A 364 47.84 11.97 4.17
N LYS A 365 48.81 11.22 4.72
CA LYS A 365 49.07 9.83 4.27
C LYS A 365 47.89 8.92 4.55
N THR A 366 47.35 8.98 5.76
CA THR A 366 46.17 8.18 6.16
C THR A 366 44.95 8.52 5.28
N ALA A 367 44.65 9.80 5.07
CA ALA A 367 43.59 10.23 4.15
C ALA A 367 43.79 9.71 2.72
N LEU A 368 45.04 9.74 2.22
CA LEU A 368 45.36 9.24 0.89
C LEU A 368 45.16 7.72 0.80
N GLU A 369 45.59 6.96 1.81
CA GLU A 369 45.39 5.52 1.90
C GLU A 369 43.89 5.14 1.90
N TRP A 370 43.08 5.84 2.71
CA TRP A 370 41.63 5.65 2.72
C TRP A 370 40.99 5.97 1.37
N LEU A 371 41.39 7.09 0.75
CA LEU A 371 40.88 7.49 -0.57
C LEU A 371 41.28 6.48 -1.65
N GLU A 372 42.51 5.96 -1.63
CA GLU A 372 42.98 4.94 -2.55
C GLU A 372 42.23 3.61 -2.36
N ALA A 373 41.99 3.21 -1.11
CA ALA A 373 41.22 2.02 -0.77
C ALA A 373 39.76 2.13 -1.28
N LYS A 374 39.10 3.27 -1.02
CA LYS A 374 37.77 3.60 -1.55
C LYS A 374 37.75 3.55 -3.08
N ASN A 375 38.69 4.22 -3.75
CA ASN A 375 38.78 4.24 -5.22
C ASN A 375 39.02 2.84 -5.81
N LYS A 376 39.81 2.00 -5.14
CA LYS A 376 40.03 0.60 -5.54
C LYS A 376 38.74 -0.22 -5.40
N ALA A 377 38.03 -0.10 -4.27
CA ALA A 377 36.74 -0.76 -4.06
C ALA A 377 35.72 -0.33 -5.12
N LEU A 378 35.62 0.96 -5.42
CA LEU A 378 34.76 1.50 -6.47
C LEU A 378 35.07 0.91 -7.85
N LYS A 379 36.36 0.82 -8.21
CA LYS A 379 36.79 0.19 -9.48
C LYS A 379 36.39 -1.29 -9.55
N MET A 380 36.56 -2.04 -8.46
CA MET A 380 36.20 -3.45 -8.40
C MET A 380 34.67 -3.63 -8.52
N LYS A 381 33.90 -2.83 -7.78
CA LYS A 381 32.42 -2.81 -7.85
C LYS A 381 31.92 -2.47 -9.26
N ASN A 382 32.46 -1.42 -9.88
CA ASN A 382 32.05 -1.02 -11.23
C ASN A 382 32.38 -2.10 -12.27
N LYS A 383 33.55 -2.74 -12.17
CA LYS A 383 33.92 -3.85 -13.05
C LYS A 383 32.97 -5.04 -12.90
N ALA A 384 32.70 -5.48 -11.67
CA ALA A 384 31.76 -6.57 -11.40
C ALA A 384 30.34 -6.23 -11.90
N HIS A 385 29.91 -4.98 -11.73
CA HIS A 385 28.64 -4.49 -12.24
C HIS A 385 28.54 -4.57 -13.77
N GLU A 386 29.56 -4.07 -14.48
CA GLU A 386 29.61 -4.11 -15.95
C GLU A 386 29.61 -5.55 -16.49
N GLU A 387 30.36 -6.46 -15.85
CA GLU A 387 30.40 -7.87 -16.19
C GLU A 387 29.03 -8.54 -15.98
N LEU A 388 28.35 -8.26 -14.87
CA LEU A 388 27.01 -8.78 -14.58
C LEU A 388 25.96 -8.23 -15.55
N GLU A 389 26.00 -6.93 -15.89
CA GLU A 389 25.12 -6.33 -16.89
C GLU A 389 25.30 -6.97 -18.27
N LEU A 390 26.54 -7.23 -18.70
CA LEU A 390 26.84 -7.92 -19.95
C LEU A 390 26.33 -9.37 -19.95
N LYS A 391 26.61 -10.13 -18.88
CA LYS A 391 26.10 -11.51 -18.73
C LYS A 391 24.57 -11.55 -18.78
N ALA A 392 23.91 -10.68 -18.04
CA ALA A 392 22.45 -10.57 -18.03
C ALA A 392 21.89 -10.21 -19.41
N PHE A 393 22.49 -9.23 -20.11
CA PHE A 393 22.11 -8.85 -21.47
C PHE A 393 22.19 -10.02 -22.45
N HIS A 394 23.27 -10.80 -22.40
CA HIS A 394 23.42 -11.98 -23.27
C HIS A 394 22.44 -13.10 -22.93
N GLN A 395 22.08 -13.25 -21.66
CA GLN A 395 21.19 -14.33 -21.22
C GLN A 395 19.79 -14.25 -21.83
N TYR A 396 19.25 -13.06 -22.15
CA TYR A 396 17.94 -12.91 -22.80
C TYR A 396 17.81 -13.76 -24.07
N LYS A 397 18.86 -13.79 -24.91
CA LYS A 397 18.85 -14.58 -26.15
C LYS A 397 18.94 -16.08 -25.92
N ASN A 398 19.39 -16.51 -24.74
CA ASN A 398 19.55 -17.92 -24.39
C ASN A 398 18.33 -18.50 -23.68
N LEU A 399 17.38 -17.67 -23.22
CA LEU A 399 16.21 -18.13 -22.47
C LEU A 399 15.37 -19.16 -23.25
N GLU A 400 14.99 -20.24 -22.59
CA GLU A 400 14.04 -21.20 -23.12
C GLU A 400 12.59 -20.76 -22.88
N LEU A 401 11.64 -21.29 -23.66
CA LEU A 401 10.22 -20.91 -23.53
C LEU A 401 9.67 -21.16 -22.12
N GLY A 402 10.04 -22.28 -21.49
CA GLY A 402 9.64 -22.59 -20.11
C GLY A 402 10.18 -21.57 -19.11
N GLU A 403 11.44 -21.17 -19.26
CA GLU A 403 12.08 -20.18 -18.40
C GLU A 403 11.45 -18.80 -18.57
N ILE A 404 11.14 -18.40 -19.81
CA ILE A 404 10.44 -17.14 -20.12
C ILE A 404 9.08 -17.11 -19.40
N LYS A 405 8.30 -18.19 -19.53
CA LYS A 405 6.99 -18.27 -18.90
C LYS A 405 7.11 -18.25 -17.38
N ASP A 406 8.07 -18.94 -16.79
CA ASP A 406 8.27 -18.88 -15.35
C ASP A 406 8.68 -17.46 -14.89
N LEU A 407 9.60 -16.81 -15.58
CA LEU A 407 10.06 -15.44 -15.24
C LEU A 407 8.91 -14.43 -15.31
N ILE A 408 8.10 -14.50 -16.37
CA ILE A 408 6.98 -13.57 -16.58
C ILE A 408 5.81 -13.91 -15.66
N ILE A 409 5.37 -15.17 -15.65
CA ILE A 409 4.17 -15.56 -14.93
C ILE A 409 4.45 -15.68 -13.44
N LYS A 410 5.41 -16.54 -13.03
CA LYS A 410 5.67 -16.80 -11.61
C LYS A 410 6.42 -15.64 -10.95
N ASP A 411 7.56 -15.26 -11.51
CA ASP A 411 8.51 -14.36 -10.82
C ASP A 411 8.12 -12.88 -10.92
N LYS A 412 7.48 -12.47 -12.03
CA LYS A 412 6.95 -11.10 -12.22
C LYS A 412 5.49 -11.02 -11.74
N TRP A 413 4.54 -11.66 -12.43
CA TRP A 413 3.11 -11.41 -12.21
C TRP A 413 2.56 -11.98 -10.89
N LEU A 414 2.70 -13.28 -10.68
CA LEU A 414 2.12 -13.95 -9.51
C LEU A 414 2.81 -13.52 -8.23
N LYS A 415 4.14 -13.36 -8.25
CA LYS A 415 4.89 -12.82 -7.10
C LYS A 415 4.45 -11.40 -6.74
N SER A 416 4.26 -10.51 -7.71
CA SER A 416 3.75 -9.15 -7.45
C SER A 416 2.33 -9.17 -6.87
N LEU A 417 1.42 -9.96 -7.45
CA LEU A 417 0.05 -10.10 -6.94
C LEU A 417 0.01 -10.68 -5.53
N LYS A 418 0.81 -11.72 -5.26
CA LYS A 418 0.92 -12.33 -3.93
C LYS A 418 1.48 -11.35 -2.91
N ASN A 419 2.56 -10.62 -3.24
CA ASN A 419 3.11 -9.58 -2.37
C ASN A 419 2.12 -8.44 -2.11
N ALA A 420 1.34 -8.04 -3.12
CA ALA A 420 0.30 -7.03 -2.94
C ALA A 420 -0.82 -7.54 -2.00
N LEU A 421 -1.18 -8.83 -2.10
CA LEU A 421 -2.18 -9.46 -1.23
C LEU A 421 -1.68 -9.53 0.22
N GLU A 422 -0.44 -9.96 0.42
CA GLU A 422 0.25 -9.97 1.72
C GLU A 422 0.25 -8.57 2.36
N ASN A 423 0.65 -7.55 1.59
CA ASN A 423 0.61 -6.16 2.03
C ASN A 423 -0.80 -5.71 2.40
N LYS A 424 -1.83 -6.21 1.72
CA LYS A 424 -3.24 -5.91 2.04
C LYS A 424 -3.64 -6.55 3.37
N ILE A 425 -3.24 -7.79 3.63
CA ILE A 425 -3.44 -8.46 4.92
C ILE A 425 -2.76 -7.65 6.03
N LEU A 426 -1.49 -7.30 5.85
CA LEU A 426 -0.73 -6.52 6.83
C LEU A 426 -1.37 -5.16 7.12
N LYS A 427 -1.83 -4.43 6.09
CA LYS A 427 -2.56 -3.17 6.26
C LYS A 427 -3.84 -3.35 7.06
N ARG A 428 -4.60 -4.43 6.80
CA ARG A 428 -5.84 -4.74 7.51
C ARG A 428 -5.59 -5.06 8.99
N ILE A 429 -4.58 -5.88 9.27
CA ILE A 429 -4.17 -6.19 10.65
C ILE A 429 -3.66 -4.94 11.37
N ASN A 430 -2.79 -4.15 10.74
CA ASN A 430 -2.30 -2.91 11.35
C ASN A 430 -3.46 -1.95 11.66
N ALA A 431 -4.45 -1.80 10.78
CA ALA A 431 -5.62 -0.97 11.05
C ALA A 431 -6.46 -1.50 12.23
N PHE A 432 -6.63 -2.82 12.34
CA PHE A 432 -7.29 -3.44 13.48
C PHE A 432 -6.50 -3.23 14.78
N THR A 433 -5.19 -3.44 14.76
CA THR A 433 -4.30 -3.18 15.91
C THR A 433 -4.36 -1.72 16.34
N SER A 434 -4.25 -0.78 15.40
CA SER A 434 -4.32 0.65 15.68
C SER A 434 -5.64 1.03 16.31
N ALA A 435 -6.76 0.50 15.81
CA ALA A 435 -8.07 0.73 16.38
C ALA A 435 -8.21 0.18 17.81
N LEU A 436 -7.71 -1.02 18.07
CA LEU A 436 -7.70 -1.57 19.44
C LEU A 436 -6.84 -0.75 20.39
N ASN A 437 -5.64 -0.35 19.94
CA ASN A 437 -4.75 0.50 20.72
C ASN A 437 -5.39 1.86 21.02
N GLU A 438 -6.09 2.46 20.06
CA GLU A 438 -6.80 3.72 20.23
C GLU A 438 -7.92 3.60 21.28
N ILE A 439 -8.70 2.51 21.25
CA ILE A 439 -9.71 2.25 22.29
C ILE A 439 -9.03 2.11 23.65
N ILE A 440 -7.97 1.30 23.74
CA ILE A 440 -7.26 1.06 25.00
C ILE A 440 -6.67 2.37 25.53
N SER A 441 -5.93 3.13 24.72
CA SER A 441 -5.33 4.40 25.12
C SER A 441 -6.37 5.43 25.53
N SER A 442 -7.52 5.50 24.83
CA SER A 442 -8.63 6.39 25.17
C SER A 442 -9.14 6.17 26.61
N TYR A 443 -9.02 4.94 27.12
CA TYR A 443 -9.54 4.52 28.43
C TYR A 443 -8.44 4.04 29.39
N SER A 444 -7.18 4.42 29.14
CA SER A 444 -6.04 4.05 30.00
C SER A 444 -5.65 5.13 31.00
N ASN A 445 -6.01 6.39 30.72
CA ASN A 445 -5.75 7.55 31.59
C ASN A 445 -7.08 8.13 32.09
N SER A 446 -7.20 8.43 33.38
CA SER A 446 -8.42 9.05 33.93
C SER A 446 -8.60 10.47 33.41
N LEU A 447 -9.83 10.86 33.06
CA LEU A 447 -10.17 12.26 32.77
C LEU A 447 -9.78 13.20 33.93
N LEU A 448 -9.81 12.70 35.17
CA LEU A 448 -9.38 13.44 36.36
C LEU A 448 -7.86 13.59 36.45
N GLU A 449 -7.10 12.61 35.97
CA GLU A 449 -5.64 12.68 35.89
C GLU A 449 -5.21 13.65 34.80
N LEU A 450 -5.89 13.63 33.64
CA LEU A 450 -5.66 14.59 32.55
C LEU A 450 -6.01 16.02 32.98
N ASP A 451 -7.14 16.24 33.68
CA ASP A 451 -7.50 17.57 34.22
C ASP A 451 -6.45 18.08 35.23
N LYS A 452 -5.86 17.17 36.01
CA LYS A 452 -4.77 17.51 36.93
C LYS A 452 -3.49 17.88 36.19
N GLU A 453 -3.09 17.10 35.19
CA GLU A 453 -1.90 17.38 34.35
C GLU A 453 -2.04 18.70 33.58
N VAL A 454 -3.24 19.00 33.06
CA VAL A 454 -3.54 20.28 32.41
C VAL A 454 -3.39 21.43 33.40
N LYS A 455 -3.99 21.35 34.59
CA LYS A 455 -3.84 22.38 35.64
C LYS A 455 -2.40 22.57 36.09
N GLU A 456 -1.64 21.49 36.22
CA GLU A 456 -0.20 21.55 36.55
C GLU A 456 0.61 22.20 35.42
N SER A 457 0.29 21.90 34.16
CA SER A 457 0.95 22.50 32.99
C SER A 457 0.58 23.97 32.81
N GLU A 458 -0.70 24.33 33.01
CA GLU A 458 -1.18 25.71 33.03
C GLU A 458 -0.46 26.51 34.12
N SER A 459 -0.33 25.93 35.33
CA SER A 459 0.39 26.56 36.43
C SER A 459 1.86 26.84 36.07
N LYS A 460 2.55 25.88 35.44
CA LYS A 460 3.93 26.06 34.97
C LYS A 460 4.07 27.11 33.86
N VAL A 461 3.13 27.15 32.92
CA VAL A 461 3.11 28.18 31.87
C VAL A 461 2.89 29.56 32.48
N LEU A 462 1.97 29.69 33.45
CA LEU A 462 1.73 30.94 34.17
C LEU A 462 2.96 31.38 34.98
N GLU A 463 3.69 30.44 35.59
CA GLU A 463 4.94 30.70 36.29
C GLU A 463 6.03 31.21 35.32
N HIS A 464 6.22 30.54 34.19
CA HIS A 464 7.16 30.98 33.15
C HIS A 464 6.78 32.36 32.55
N LEU A 465 5.49 32.65 32.39
CA LEU A 465 5.01 33.96 31.93
C LEU A 465 5.25 35.08 32.96
N LYS A 466 5.18 34.77 34.26
CA LYS A 466 5.58 35.69 35.34
C LYS A 466 7.08 35.93 35.34
N ASP A 467 7.88 34.88 35.20
CA ASP A 467 9.34 34.99 35.13
C ASP A 467 9.81 35.81 33.91
N LEU A 468 9.04 35.77 32.81
CA LEU A 468 9.25 36.59 31.62
C LEU A 468 8.71 38.03 31.73
N GLY A 469 8.11 38.41 32.87
CA GLY A 469 7.57 39.75 33.11
C GLY A 469 6.32 40.11 32.31
N LEU A 470 5.64 39.11 31.74
CA LEU A 470 4.45 39.27 30.89
C LEU A 470 3.13 39.19 31.69
N MET A 471 3.20 38.77 32.95
CA MET A 471 2.07 38.74 33.89
C MET A 471 2.47 39.41 35.20
N GLY A 472 1.71 40.44 35.60
CA GLY A 472 1.87 41.17 36.88
C GLY A 472 1.22 40.48 38.06
#